data_AF-A0AAX1BK07-F1
#
_entry.id   AF-A0AAX1BK07-F1
#
_cell.length_a   1.000
_cell.length_b   1.000
_cell.length_c   1.000
_cell.angle_alpha   90.00
_cell.angle_beta   90.00
_cell.angle_gamma   90.00
#
_symmetry.space_group_name_H-M   'P 1'
#
loop_
_entity.id
_entity.type
_entity.pdbx_description
1 polymer ?
#
loop_
_entity_poly.entity_id
_entity_poly.type
_entity_poly.pdbx_seq_one_letter_code
_entity_poly.pdbx_strand_id
1 'polypeptide(L)'
;FLARLGERYGFTPPYAPGHAAIASMQAICTGQARALICMGGNFALAMPDREASAVPLTQLDLAVHVATKLNRSHLLTARHSYILPVLGRSEIDMQKSGAQAVTVEDSMSMIHASRGVLKPAGVMLKSECAVVAGIAQAALPQSVVAWEYLVEDYDRIRNDIEAVLPEFADYN
;
A
#
# COMPACT_ATOMS: atom_id res chain seq x y z
N PHE A 1 1.80 10.62 -17.38
CA PHE A 1 1.28 9.73 -16.34
C PHE A 1 -0.20 9.33 -16.57
N LEU A 2 -1.20 10.16 -16.23
CA LEU A 2 -2.62 9.73 -16.20
C LEU A 2 -3.14 9.14 -17.53
N ALA A 3 -2.78 9.72 -18.68
CA ALA A 3 -3.17 9.16 -19.99
C ALA A 3 -2.67 7.72 -20.17
N ARG A 4 -1.37 7.47 -19.92
CA ARG A 4 -0.77 6.13 -20.01
C ARG A 4 -1.35 5.14 -19.00
N LEU A 5 -1.68 5.63 -17.79
CA LEU A 5 -2.36 4.81 -16.78
C LEU A 5 -3.74 4.34 -17.27
N GLY A 6 -4.49 5.25 -17.89
CA GLY A 6 -5.79 4.93 -18.48
C GLY A 6 -5.68 3.98 -19.68
N GLU A 7 -4.70 4.20 -20.57
CA GLU A 7 -4.41 3.31 -21.69
C GLU A 7 -4.01 1.89 -21.23
N ARG A 8 -3.15 1.77 -20.20
CA ARG A 8 -2.66 0.48 -19.69
C ARG A 8 -3.77 -0.35 -19.03
N TYR A 9 -4.67 0.29 -18.30
CA TYR A 9 -5.64 -0.39 -17.45
C TYR A 9 -7.11 -0.18 -17.85
N GLY A 10 -7.37 0.48 -18.97
CA GLY A 10 -8.71 0.61 -19.55
C GLY A 10 -9.72 1.39 -18.70
N PHE A 11 -9.26 2.38 -17.92
CA PHE A 11 -10.13 3.26 -17.15
C PHE A 11 -9.78 4.73 -17.39
N THR A 12 -10.66 5.66 -16.98
CA THR A 12 -10.36 7.10 -17.01
C THR A 12 -9.90 7.54 -15.62
N PRO A 13 -8.61 7.84 -15.40
CA PRO A 13 -8.14 8.30 -14.10
C PRO A 13 -8.74 9.67 -13.73
N PRO A 14 -9.03 9.93 -12.46
CA PRO A 14 -9.47 11.25 -12.02
C PRO A 14 -8.35 12.28 -12.23
N TYR A 15 -8.71 13.44 -12.77
CA TYR A 15 -7.77 14.57 -12.96
C TYR A 15 -7.70 15.49 -11.73
N ALA A 16 -8.69 15.43 -10.85
CA ALA A 16 -8.69 16.19 -9.61
C ALA A 16 -7.58 15.66 -8.68
N PRO A 17 -6.81 16.54 -8.04
CA PRO A 17 -5.78 16.10 -7.10
C PRO A 17 -6.40 15.37 -5.91
N GLY A 18 -5.72 14.32 -5.45
CA GLY A 18 -6.05 13.65 -4.19
C GLY A 18 -5.61 14.48 -2.98
N HIS A 19 -5.89 13.95 -1.78
CA HIS A 19 -5.47 14.58 -0.54
C HIS A 19 -4.04 14.16 -0.13
N ALA A 20 -3.19 15.15 0.16
CA ALA A 20 -1.96 14.94 0.91
C ALA A 20 -2.26 14.73 2.41
N ALA A 21 -1.28 14.31 3.21
CA ALA A 21 -1.46 13.88 4.61
C ALA A 21 -2.34 14.82 5.47
N ILE A 22 -2.06 16.14 5.46
CA ILE A 22 -2.85 17.14 6.22
C ILE A 22 -4.28 17.25 5.69
N ALA A 23 -4.44 17.32 4.37
CA ALA A 23 -5.76 17.39 3.74
C ALA A 23 -6.57 16.10 3.98
N SER A 24 -5.91 14.94 4.03
CA SER A 24 -6.56 13.66 4.38
C SER A 24 -7.08 13.71 5.81
N MET A 25 -6.29 14.21 6.76
CA MET A 25 -6.76 14.39 8.14
C MET A 25 -7.95 15.37 8.20
N GLN A 26 -7.88 16.51 7.50
CA GLN A 26 -9.02 17.45 7.43
C GLN A 26 -10.27 16.80 6.82
N ALA A 27 -10.13 15.98 5.78
CA ALA A 27 -11.23 15.24 5.19
C ALA A 27 -11.84 14.22 6.18
N ILE A 28 -11.03 13.60 7.03
CA ILE A 28 -11.50 12.72 8.11
C ILE A 28 -12.24 13.55 9.18
N CYS A 29 -11.66 14.66 9.64
CA CYS A 29 -12.29 15.55 10.63
C CYS A 29 -13.65 16.10 10.17
N THR A 30 -13.79 16.38 8.88
CA THR A 30 -15.03 16.91 8.29
C THR A 30 -16.01 15.82 7.85
N GLY A 31 -15.65 14.54 8.00
CA GLY A 31 -16.46 13.40 7.58
C GLY A 31 -16.53 13.18 6.06
N GLN A 32 -15.77 13.93 5.26
CA GLN A 32 -15.64 13.72 3.82
C GLN A 32 -14.94 12.39 3.49
N ALA A 33 -13.96 11.99 4.32
CA ALA A 33 -13.33 10.68 4.26
C ALA A 33 -13.86 9.81 5.41
N ARG A 34 -14.39 8.63 5.07
CA ARG A 34 -14.99 7.69 6.03
C ARG A 34 -14.23 6.37 6.16
N ALA A 35 -13.27 6.13 5.27
CA ALA A 35 -12.43 4.94 5.27
C ALA A 35 -10.94 5.32 5.18
N LEU A 36 -10.09 4.59 5.91
CA LEU A 36 -8.64 4.68 5.85
C LEU A 36 -8.05 3.30 5.58
N ILE A 37 -7.21 3.18 4.56
CA ILE A 37 -6.34 2.01 4.35
C ILE A 37 -4.90 2.51 4.45
N CYS A 38 -4.17 1.97 5.41
CA CYS A 38 -2.83 2.43 5.79
C CYS A 38 -1.82 1.31 5.52
N MET A 39 -0.92 1.54 4.56
CA MET A 39 0.19 0.65 4.22
C MET A 39 1.40 1.01 5.08
N GLY A 40 1.59 0.29 6.19
CA GLY A 40 2.56 0.65 7.22
C GLY A 40 2.27 1.99 7.88
N GLY A 41 3.28 2.56 8.54
CA GLY A 41 3.19 3.90 9.12
C GLY A 41 2.38 4.02 10.41
N ASN A 42 2.54 5.17 11.07
CA ASN A 42 1.87 5.52 12.32
C ASN A 42 1.14 6.86 12.12
N PHE A 43 0.11 6.83 11.27
CA PHE A 43 -0.51 8.03 10.70
C PHE A 43 -0.92 9.07 11.75
N ALA A 44 -1.56 8.63 12.85
CA ALA A 44 -1.97 9.53 13.94
C ALA A 44 -0.77 10.22 14.62
N LEU A 45 0.29 9.46 14.92
CA LEU A 45 1.48 10.05 15.57
C LEU A 45 2.35 10.88 14.63
N ALA A 46 2.24 10.64 13.33
CA ALA A 46 2.93 11.38 12.29
C ALA A 46 2.28 12.75 12.01
N MET A 47 1.06 12.98 12.48
CA MET A 47 0.44 14.30 12.37
C MET A 47 1.14 15.31 13.29
N PRO A 48 1.27 16.59 12.85
CA PRO A 48 1.82 17.65 13.69
C PRO A 48 1.07 17.82 15.01
N ASP A 49 -0.27 17.73 14.97
CA ASP A 49 -1.14 17.72 16.14
C ASP A 49 -1.68 16.31 16.39
N ARG A 50 -1.06 15.62 17.33
CA ARG A 50 -1.36 14.22 17.66
C ARG A 50 -2.68 14.05 18.40
N GLU A 51 -3.05 15.03 19.23
CA GLU A 51 -4.26 14.96 20.04
C GLU A 51 -5.49 15.26 19.18
N ALA A 52 -5.39 16.30 18.35
CA ALA A 52 -6.46 16.66 17.43
C ALA A 52 -6.73 15.60 16.35
N SER A 53 -5.71 14.79 16.00
CA SER A 53 -5.84 13.73 14.99
C SER A 53 -6.33 12.38 15.54
N ALA A 54 -6.28 12.17 16.86
CA ALA A 54 -6.66 10.88 17.44
C ALA A 54 -8.17 10.63 17.40
N VAL A 55 -8.98 11.61 17.82
CA VAL A 55 -10.45 11.49 17.88
C VAL A 55 -11.09 11.30 16.49
N PRO A 56 -10.71 12.05 15.44
CA PRO A 56 -11.28 11.86 14.11
C PRO A 56 -11.07 10.44 13.56
N LEU A 57 -9.93 9.81 13.85
CA LEU A 57 -9.66 8.44 13.39
C LEU A 57 -10.59 7.40 14.02
N THR A 58 -11.05 7.61 15.25
CA THR A 58 -12.02 6.71 15.89
C THR A 58 -13.44 6.88 15.34
N GLN A 59 -13.70 7.95 14.59
CA GLN A 59 -14.99 8.25 13.96
C GLN A 59 -15.11 7.70 12.52
N LEU A 60 -14.05 7.10 11.98
CA LEU A 60 -14.11 6.43 10.68
C LEU A 60 -15.09 5.26 10.70
N ASP A 61 -15.72 5.01 9.55
CA ASP A 61 -16.49 3.77 9.34
C ASP A 61 -15.54 2.56 9.24
N LEU A 62 -14.40 2.75 8.58
CA LEU A 62 -13.43 1.68 8.29
C LEU A 62 -12.00 2.17 8.47
N ALA A 63 -11.20 1.41 9.23
CA ALA A 63 -9.75 1.56 9.30
C ALA A 63 -9.07 0.20 9.06
N VAL A 64 -8.26 0.11 8.02
CA VAL A 64 -7.45 -1.07 7.70
C VAL A 64 -5.98 -0.69 7.84
N HIS A 65 -5.26 -1.43 8.69
CA HIS A 65 -3.83 -1.27 8.88
C HIS A 65 -3.09 -2.49 8.35
N VAL A 66 -2.30 -2.31 7.29
CA VAL A 66 -1.39 -3.33 6.77
C VAL A 66 -0.06 -3.13 7.48
N ALA A 67 0.32 -4.06 8.37
CA ALA A 67 1.38 -3.80 9.33
C ALA A 67 2.27 -5.01 9.61
N THR A 68 3.57 -4.75 9.74
CA THR A 68 4.60 -5.72 10.17
C THR A 68 4.71 -5.80 11.69
N LYS A 69 4.36 -4.71 12.39
CA LYS A 69 4.37 -4.58 13.85
C LYS A 69 3.25 -3.67 14.32
N LEU A 70 2.79 -3.91 15.54
CA LEU A 70 1.80 -3.03 16.17
C LEU A 70 2.40 -1.67 16.51
N ASN A 71 1.62 -0.60 16.33
CA ASN A 71 1.98 0.76 16.73
C ASN A 71 0.77 1.46 17.38
N ARG A 72 0.96 2.70 17.86
CA ARG A 72 -0.08 3.43 18.62
C ARG A 72 -1.33 3.75 17.81
N SER A 73 -1.22 3.90 16.48
CA SER A 73 -2.40 4.14 15.63
C SER A 73 -3.39 2.97 15.70
N HIS A 74 -2.93 1.74 15.96
CA HIS A 74 -3.80 0.56 16.06
C HIS A 74 -4.67 0.53 17.32
N LEU A 75 -4.40 1.40 18.30
CA LEU A 75 -5.24 1.58 19.49
C LEU A 75 -6.42 2.52 19.23
N LEU A 76 -6.37 3.28 18.12
CA LEU A 76 -7.43 4.18 17.70
C LEU A 76 -8.40 3.38 16.82
N THR A 77 -9.33 2.70 17.47
CA THR A 77 -10.30 1.85 16.76
C THR A 77 -11.42 2.68 16.15
N ALA A 78 -11.66 2.44 14.86
CA ALA A 78 -12.79 2.92 14.08
C ALA A 78 -13.99 1.98 14.28
N ARG A 79 -15.14 2.29 13.65
CA ARG A 79 -16.31 1.40 13.70
C ARG A 79 -16.00 -0.02 13.23
N HIS A 80 -15.25 -0.14 12.13
CA HIS A 80 -14.67 -1.40 11.68
C HIS A 80 -13.15 -1.23 11.59
N SER A 81 -12.41 -1.99 12.39
CA SER A 81 -10.94 -1.95 12.40
C SER A 81 -10.37 -3.32 12.07
N TYR A 82 -9.50 -3.34 11.06
CA TYR A 82 -8.76 -4.54 10.65
C TYR A 82 -7.27 -4.26 10.71
N ILE A 83 -6.52 -5.23 11.23
CA ILE A 83 -5.07 -5.28 11.11
C ILE A 83 -4.76 -6.47 10.22
N LEU A 84 -4.07 -6.22 9.11
CA LEU A 84 -3.62 -7.23 8.17
C LEU A 84 -2.10 -7.42 8.36
N PRO A 85 -1.67 -8.47 9.07
CA PRO A 85 -0.26 -8.74 9.28
C PRO A 85 0.42 -9.09 7.96
N VAL A 86 1.55 -8.44 7.68
CA VAL A 86 2.33 -8.66 6.45
C VAL A 86 3.78 -9.01 6.76
N LEU A 87 4.44 -9.57 5.75
CA LEU A 87 5.88 -9.81 5.76
C LEU A 87 6.64 -8.50 5.99
N GLY A 88 7.59 -8.52 6.91
CA GLY A 88 8.62 -7.51 7.02
C GLY A 88 9.64 -7.64 5.89
N ARG A 89 10.26 -6.52 5.52
CA ARG A 89 11.28 -6.44 4.46
C ARG A 89 12.45 -7.40 4.64
N SER A 90 12.77 -7.79 5.88
CA SER A 90 13.84 -8.74 6.19
C SER A 90 13.44 -10.20 5.98
N GLU A 91 12.15 -10.50 5.79
CA GLU A 91 11.61 -11.85 5.63
C GLU A 91 11.55 -12.24 4.16
N ILE A 92 11.80 -13.52 3.87
CA ILE A 92 11.77 -14.05 2.52
C ILE A 92 10.32 -14.00 2.01
N ASP A 93 10.11 -13.22 0.96
CA ASP A 93 8.86 -13.18 0.20
C ASP A 93 8.93 -14.19 -0.95
N MET A 94 8.40 -15.39 -0.72
CA MET A 94 8.40 -16.47 -1.73
C MET A 94 7.13 -16.40 -2.59
N GLN A 95 7.32 -16.15 -3.88
CA GLN A 95 6.26 -16.18 -4.89
C GLN A 95 6.52 -17.29 -5.91
N LYS A 96 5.64 -17.42 -6.91
CA LYS A 96 5.74 -18.50 -7.92
C LYS A 96 7.03 -18.46 -8.73
N SER A 97 7.55 -17.26 -9.02
CA SER A 97 8.85 -17.07 -9.69
C SER A 97 10.07 -17.23 -8.76
N GLY A 98 9.83 -17.43 -7.46
CA GLY A 98 10.87 -17.56 -6.44
C GLY A 98 10.86 -16.41 -5.44
N ALA A 99 11.96 -16.26 -4.71
CA ALA A 99 12.07 -15.21 -3.69
C ALA A 99 12.17 -13.82 -4.33
N GLN A 100 11.25 -12.92 -3.99
CA GLN A 100 11.12 -11.59 -4.58
C GLN A 100 11.97 -10.55 -3.87
N ALA A 101 12.16 -9.39 -4.51
CA ALA A 101 12.79 -8.21 -3.95
C ALA A 101 11.93 -6.98 -4.20
N VAL A 102 11.92 -6.06 -3.24
CA VAL A 102 11.30 -4.73 -3.37
C VAL A 102 12.38 -3.68 -3.56
N THR A 103 12.11 -2.61 -4.30
CA THR A 103 13.05 -1.48 -4.42
C THR A 103 12.92 -0.56 -3.22
N VAL A 104 14.05 -0.11 -2.67
CA VAL A 104 14.11 0.86 -1.56
C VAL A 104 15.07 1.99 -1.90
N GLU A 105 14.79 3.16 -1.33
CA GLU A 105 15.71 4.31 -1.33
C GLU A 105 16.40 4.39 0.05
N ASP A 106 17.70 4.65 0.06
CA ASP A 106 18.43 4.97 1.29
C ASP A 106 18.65 6.48 1.47
N SER A 107 19.23 6.89 2.61
CA SER A 107 19.48 8.29 2.92
C SER A 107 20.44 9.00 1.97
N MET A 108 21.08 8.27 1.04
CA MET A 108 21.96 8.81 0.01
C MET A 108 21.25 8.90 -1.35
N SER A 109 19.92 8.74 -1.38
CA SER A 109 19.09 8.75 -2.58
C SER A 109 19.48 7.68 -3.60
N MET A 110 20.00 6.54 -3.11
CA MET A 110 20.32 5.39 -3.92
C MET A 110 19.17 4.38 -3.89
N ILE A 111 18.63 4.07 -5.07
CA ILE A 111 17.61 3.05 -5.25
C ILE A 111 18.29 1.70 -5.45
N HIS A 112 17.92 0.71 -4.63
CA HIS A 112 18.47 -0.65 -4.75
C HIS A 112 17.43 -1.71 -4.35
N ALA A 113 17.67 -2.95 -4.79
CA ALA A 113 16.84 -4.09 -4.43
C ALA A 113 17.05 -4.48 -2.96
N SER A 114 15.96 -4.69 -2.23
CA SER A 114 15.93 -5.21 -0.88
C SER A 114 15.28 -6.58 -0.87
N ARG A 115 16.05 -7.59 -0.46
CA ARG A 115 15.63 -8.99 -0.40
C ARG A 115 15.73 -9.50 1.02
N GLY A 116 14.62 -10.03 1.54
CA GLY A 116 14.61 -10.67 2.84
C GLY A 116 15.36 -11.99 2.84
N VAL A 117 15.96 -12.33 3.98
CA VAL A 117 16.74 -13.57 4.19
C VAL A 117 16.25 -14.34 5.41
N LEU A 118 15.39 -13.74 6.23
CA LEU A 118 14.80 -14.39 7.39
C LEU A 118 13.60 -15.22 6.99
N LYS A 119 13.38 -16.33 7.68
CA LYS A 119 12.13 -17.10 7.53
C LYS A 119 10.94 -16.23 7.99
N PRO A 120 9.81 -16.22 7.26
CA PRO A 120 8.59 -15.56 7.72
C PRO A 120 8.19 -15.98 9.15
N ALA A 121 7.78 -15.00 9.96
CA ALA A 121 7.38 -15.18 11.34
C ALA A 121 6.07 -15.98 11.47
N GLY A 122 5.27 -16.04 10.41
CA GLY A 122 4.05 -16.83 10.36
C GLY A 122 3.75 -17.33 8.95
N VAL A 123 3.18 -18.53 8.86
CA VAL A 123 2.81 -19.18 7.58
C VAL A 123 1.63 -18.51 6.86
N MET A 124 0.87 -17.67 7.59
CA MET A 124 -0.28 -16.93 7.06
C MET A 124 0.10 -15.53 6.57
N LEU A 125 1.34 -15.08 6.79
CA LEU A 125 1.77 -13.75 6.38
C LEU A 125 1.83 -13.67 4.85
N LYS A 126 1.33 -12.55 4.34
CA LYS A 126 1.37 -12.21 2.92
C LYS A 126 2.25 -10.99 2.71
N SER A 127 2.75 -10.80 1.49
CA SER A 127 3.40 -9.55 1.11
C SER A 127 2.37 -8.41 1.00
N GLU A 128 2.85 -7.17 1.05
CA GLU A 128 2.00 -6.00 0.80
C GLU A 128 1.38 -6.03 -0.59
N CYS A 129 2.13 -6.46 -1.61
CA CYS A 129 1.62 -6.65 -2.97
C CYS A 129 0.45 -7.67 -3.00
N ALA A 130 0.60 -8.80 -2.30
CA ALA A 130 -0.45 -9.81 -2.20
C ALA A 130 -1.69 -9.32 -1.45
N VAL A 131 -1.52 -8.46 -0.43
CA VAL A 131 -2.66 -7.82 0.27
C VAL A 131 -3.39 -6.85 -0.65
N VAL A 132 -2.69 -5.97 -1.36
CA VAL A 132 -3.30 -5.03 -2.32
C VAL A 132 -4.04 -5.79 -3.41
N ALA A 133 -3.40 -6.79 -4.02
CA ALA A 133 -4.02 -7.65 -5.02
C ALA A 133 -5.27 -8.37 -4.49
N GLY A 134 -5.22 -8.93 -3.28
CA GLY A 134 -6.36 -9.61 -2.67
C GLY A 134 -7.55 -8.68 -2.40
N ILE A 135 -7.27 -7.46 -1.91
CA ILE A 135 -8.31 -6.43 -1.72
C ILE A 135 -8.91 -6.04 -3.07
N ALA A 136 -8.08 -5.79 -4.08
CA ALA A 136 -8.53 -5.40 -5.41
C ALA A 136 -9.37 -6.48 -6.08
N GLN A 137 -8.96 -7.75 -6.02
CA GLN A 137 -9.74 -8.88 -6.56
C GLN A 137 -11.11 -9.01 -5.88
N ALA A 138 -11.18 -8.81 -4.56
CA ALA A 138 -12.43 -8.90 -3.81
C ALA A 138 -13.35 -7.69 -4.05
N ALA A 139 -12.79 -6.48 -4.15
CA ALA A 139 -13.55 -5.24 -4.26
C ALA A 139 -13.87 -4.84 -5.70
N LEU A 140 -13.06 -5.26 -6.67
CA LEU A 140 -13.13 -4.88 -8.08
C LEU A 140 -13.18 -6.14 -8.97
N PRO A 141 -14.26 -6.94 -8.92
CA PRO A 141 -14.36 -8.21 -9.66
C PRO A 141 -14.33 -8.03 -11.20
N GLN A 142 -14.56 -6.81 -11.69
CA GLN A 142 -14.50 -6.46 -13.12
C GLN A 142 -13.16 -5.82 -13.51
N SER A 143 -12.17 -5.81 -12.62
CA SER A 143 -10.84 -5.28 -12.93
C SER A 143 -10.20 -6.07 -14.07
N VAL A 144 -9.66 -5.37 -15.06
CA VAL A 144 -8.89 -5.97 -16.16
C VAL A 144 -7.45 -6.33 -15.75
N VAL A 145 -7.03 -5.91 -14.55
CA VAL A 145 -5.69 -6.15 -14.04
C VAL A 145 -5.56 -7.61 -13.63
N ALA A 146 -4.56 -8.30 -14.17
CA ALA A 146 -4.23 -9.67 -13.79
C ALA A 146 -3.47 -9.68 -12.44
N TRP A 147 -4.17 -9.36 -11.36
CA TRP A 147 -3.58 -9.16 -10.03
C TRP A 147 -2.72 -10.33 -9.53
N GLU A 148 -3.17 -11.57 -9.73
CA GLU A 148 -2.41 -12.76 -9.33
C GLU A 148 -1.13 -12.90 -10.17
N TYR A 149 -1.23 -12.69 -11.48
CA TYR A 149 -0.07 -12.69 -12.39
C TYR A 149 0.99 -11.66 -11.98
N LEU A 150 0.59 -10.49 -11.47
CA LEU A 150 1.52 -9.48 -10.97
C LEU A 150 2.18 -9.90 -9.64
N VAL A 151 1.44 -10.55 -8.74
CA VAL A 151 1.98 -11.00 -7.45
C VAL A 151 2.95 -12.18 -7.61
N GLU A 152 2.73 -13.03 -8.61
CA GLU A 152 3.60 -14.18 -8.89
C GLU A 152 5.07 -13.80 -9.19
N ASP A 153 5.31 -12.57 -9.67
CA ASP A 153 6.62 -12.08 -10.12
C ASP A 153 6.65 -10.54 -10.21
N TYR A 154 7.46 -9.91 -9.36
CA TYR A 154 7.54 -8.46 -9.22
C TYR A 154 8.28 -7.77 -10.37
N ASP A 155 8.98 -8.51 -11.24
CA ASP A 155 9.47 -7.95 -12.51
C ASP A 155 8.29 -7.45 -13.36
N ARG A 156 7.12 -8.11 -13.27
CA ARG A 156 5.89 -7.73 -13.99
C ARG A 156 5.29 -6.44 -13.45
N ILE A 157 5.35 -6.23 -12.13
CA ILE A 157 4.94 -4.97 -11.51
C ILE A 157 5.85 -3.83 -11.99
N ARG A 158 7.17 -4.07 -12.06
CA ARG A 158 8.14 -3.09 -12.57
C ARG A 158 7.94 -2.78 -14.05
N ASN A 159 7.64 -3.78 -14.88
CA ASN A 159 7.24 -3.59 -16.27
C ASN A 159 5.97 -2.72 -16.39
N ASP A 160 5.00 -2.91 -15.50
CA ASP A 160 3.79 -2.07 -15.46
C ASP A 160 4.09 -0.63 -15.01
N ILE A 161 5.03 -0.44 -14.10
CA ILE A 161 5.51 0.89 -13.71
C ILE A 161 6.17 1.57 -14.92
N GLU A 162 7.10 0.89 -15.61
CA GLU A 162 7.79 1.40 -16.80
C GLU A 162 6.81 1.77 -17.93
N ALA A 163 5.79 0.94 -18.18
CA ALA A 163 4.78 1.22 -19.19
C ALA A 163 4.04 2.55 -18.94
N VAL A 164 3.84 2.91 -17.67
CA VAL A 164 3.12 4.12 -17.26
C VAL A 164 4.04 5.32 -17.03
N LEU A 165 5.26 5.09 -16.54
CA LEU A 165 6.29 6.07 -16.19
C LEU A 165 7.55 5.82 -17.04
N PRO A 166 7.68 6.44 -18.24
CA PRO A 166 8.83 6.24 -19.13
C PRO A 166 10.17 6.68 -18.54
N GLU A 167 10.16 7.44 -17.44
CA GLU A 167 11.35 7.79 -16.66
C GLU A 167 12.02 6.56 -16.02
N PHE A 168 11.29 5.44 -15.93
CA PHE A 168 11.77 4.14 -15.47
C PHE A 168 12.06 3.17 -16.62
N ALA A 169 12.47 3.68 -17.79
CA ALA A 169 12.91 2.83 -18.90
C ALA A 169 14.00 1.85 -18.46
N ASP A 170 13.92 0.60 -18.93
CA ASP A 170 14.79 -0.50 -18.52
C ASP A 170 14.76 -0.72 -17.00
N TYR A 171 13.56 -0.80 -16.39
CA TYR A 171 13.43 -0.92 -14.92
C TYR A 171 14.16 -2.18 -14.40
N ASN A 172 13.97 -3.31 -15.10
CA ASN A 172 14.45 -4.63 -14.66
C ASN A 172 15.91 -4.93 -14.99
#